data_AF-A0A351Y7L4-F1
#
_entry.id   AF-A0A351Y7L4-F1
#
_cell.length_a   1.000
_cell.length_b   1.000
_cell.length_c   1.000
_cell.angle_alpha   90.00
_cell.angle_beta   90.00
_cell.angle_gamma   90.00
#
_symmetry.space_group_name_H-M   'P 1'
#
loop_
_entity.id
_entity.type
_entity.pdbx_description
1 polymer ?
#
loop_
_entity_poly.entity_id
_entity_poly.type
_entity_poly.pdbx_seq_one_letter_code
_entity_poly.pdbx_strand_id
1 'polypeptide(L)' 'MYVKDALDLFSEINHVREELQLMVNIGLGYLRMGQPAHTLSGGESQRLKLVKHLLKSYK' A
#
# COMPACT_ATOMS: atom_id res chain seq x y z
N MET A 1 -5.34 -8.65 -8.71
CA MET A 1 -5.76 -7.30 -8.31
C MET A 1 -4.53 -6.52 -7.87
N TYR A 2 -4.27 -5.38 -8.50
CA TYR A 2 -3.24 -4.45 -8.07
C TYR A 2 -3.72 -3.60 -6.89
N VAL A 3 -2.79 -3.02 -6.13
CA VAL A 3 -3.11 -2.09 -5.03
C VAL A 3 -3.97 -0.93 -5.55
N LYS A 4 -3.66 -0.38 -6.72
CA LYS A 4 -4.47 0.68 -7.34
C LYS A 4 -5.91 0.24 -7.62
N ASP A 5 -6.12 -1.01 -8.05
CA ASP A 5 -7.47 -1.53 -8.35
C ASP A 5 -8.27 -1.72 -7.05
N ALA A 6 -7.58 -2.05 -5.96
CA ALA A 6 -8.19 -2.22 -4.64
C ALA A 6 -8.70 -0.89 -4.07
N LEU A 7 -8.11 0.24 -4.46
CA LEU A 7 -8.51 1.57 -3.98
C LEU A 7 -9.96 1.88 -4.36
N ASP A 8 -10.34 1.58 -5.60
CA ASP A 8 -11.71 1.76 -6.10
C ASP A 8 -12.68 0.79 -5.42
N LEU A 9 -12.24 -0.46 -5.18
CA LEU A 9 -13.06 -1.48 -4.53
C LEU A 9 -13.40 -1.15 -3.07
N PHE A 10 -12.48 -0.51 -2.35
CA PHE A 10 -12.61 -0.20 -0.92
C PHE A 10 -12.86 1.29 -0.65
N SER A 11 -13.43 2.03 -1.61
CA SER A 11 -13.66 3.48 -1.50
C SER A 11 -14.46 3.91 -0.27
N GLU A 12 -15.39 3.05 0.17
CA GLU A 12 -16.31 3.29 1.28
C GLU A 12 -15.72 2.95 2.67
N ILE A 13 -14.55 2.30 2.71
CA ILE A 13 -13.89 1.91 3.95
C ILE A 13 -12.73 2.87 4.21
N ASN A 14 -13.01 4.00 4.87
CA ASN A 14 -12.08 5.13 5.05
C ASN A 14 -10.66 4.70 5.46
N HIS A 15 -10.52 3.88 6.50
CA HIS A 15 -9.20 3.46 6.97
C HIS A 15 -8.44 2.62 5.94
N VAL A 16 -9.11 1.71 5.22
CA VAL A 16 -8.48 0.90 4.17
C VAL A 16 -8.10 1.79 2.98
N ARG A 17 -8.98 2.70 2.59
CA ARG A 17 -8.74 3.66 1.51
C ARG A 17 -7.51 4.53 1.78
N GLU A 18 -7.36 5.05 2.99
CA GLU A 18 -6.20 5.86 3.38
C GLU A 18 -4.88 5.07 3.27
N GLU A 19 -4.86 3.82 3.74
CA GLU A 19 -3.70 2.94 3.63
C GLU A 19 -3.33 2.64 2.17
N LEU A 20 -4.33 2.28 1.35
CA LEU A 20 -4.13 2.00 -0.07
C LEU A 20 -3.71 3.24 -0.86
N GLN A 21 -4.31 4.40 -0.56
CA GLN A 21 -3.94 5.67 -1.19
C GLN A 21 -2.50 6.04 -0.88
N LEU A 22 -2.05 5.85 0.36
CA LEU A 22 -0.67 6.09 0.75
C LEU A 22 0.29 5.17 -0.02
N MET A 23 -0.03 3.88 -0.14
CA MET A 23 0.75 2.94 -0.95
C MET A 23 0.85 3.39 -2.42
N VAL A 24 -0.24 3.85 -3.02
CA VAL A 24 -0.24 4.39 -4.38
C VAL A 24 0.64 5.64 -4.49
N ASN A 25 0.50 6.58 -3.56
CA ASN A 25 1.23 7.86 -3.57
C ASN A 25 2.76 7.68 -3.50
N ILE A 26 3.24 6.63 -2.83
CA ILE A 26 4.68 6.34 -2.77
C ILE A 26 5.16 5.39 -3.88
N GLY A 27 4.30 5.12 -4.86
CA GLY A 27 4.64 4.33 -6.05
C GLY A 27 4.59 2.81 -5.84
N LEU A 28 3.75 2.31 -4.93
CA LEU A 28 3.48 0.87 -4.77
C LEU A 28 2.14 0.43 -5.40
N GLY A 29 1.47 1.30 -6.15
CA GLY A 29 0.17 1.01 -6.76
C GLY A 29 0.17 -0.18 -7.74
N TYR A 30 1.34 -0.54 -8.28
CA TYR A 30 1.52 -1.68 -9.20
C TYR A 30 1.81 -3.01 -8.49
N LEU A 31 1.98 -3.02 -7.16
CA LEU A 31 2.10 -4.29 -6.44
C LEU A 31 0.78 -5.04 -6.49
N ARG A 32 0.85 -6.38 -6.53
CA ARG A 32 -0.34 -7.22 -6.45
C ARG A 32 -0.72 -7.45 -4.99
N MET A 33 -2.03 -7.42 -4.72
CA MET A 33 -2.56 -7.86 -3.43
C MET A 33 -2.15 -9.31 -3.17
N GLY A 34 -1.58 -9.59 -2.01
CA GLY A 34 -1.08 -10.93 -1.65
C GLY A 34 0.25 -11.31 -2.31
N GLN A 35 0.95 -10.39 -2.98
CA GLN A 35 2.29 -10.67 -3.52
C GLN A 35 3.23 -11.14 -2.39
N PRO A 36 3.89 -12.31 -2.54
CA PRO A 36 4.76 -12.82 -1.49
C PRO A 36 5.91 -11.86 -1.19
N ALA A 37 6.15 -11.58 0.09
CA ALA A 37 7.12 -10.56 0.52
C ALA A 37 8.56 -10.80 0.02
N HIS A 38 8.97 -12.07 -0.14
CA HIS A 38 10.29 -12.43 -0.64
C HIS A 38 10.51 -12.10 -2.14
N THR A 39 9.45 -11.75 -2.87
CA THR A 39 9.52 -11.36 -4.28
C THR A 39 9.68 -9.86 -4.48
N LEU A 40 9.60 -9.07 -3.41
CA LEU A 40 9.75 -7.63 -3.46
C LEU A 40 11.23 -7.26 -3.59
N SER A 41 11.52 -6.30 -4.45
CA SER A 41 12.80 -5.61 -4.47
C SER A 41 13.09 -4.93 -3.12
N GLY A 42 14.37 -4.61 -2.89
CA GLY A 42 14.79 -3.86 -1.69
C GLY A 42 14.07 -2.50 -1.56
N GLY A 43 13.93 -1.77 -2.67
CA GLY A 43 13.25 -0.47 -2.70
C GLY A 43 11.74 -0.56 -2.46
N GLU A 44 11.07 -1.61 -2.93
CA GLU A 44 9.66 -1.87 -2.60
C GLU A 44 9.49 -2.19 -1.11
N SER A 45 10.34 -3.05 -0.57
CA SER A 45 10.32 -3.42 0.84
C SER A 45 10.54 -2.21 1.75
N GLN A 46 11.45 -1.31 1.37
CA GLN A 46 11.71 -0.07 2.10
C GLN A 46 10.51 0.87 2.07
N ARG A 47 9.89 1.06 0.90
CA ARG A 47 8.67 1.86 0.75
C ARG A 47 7.51 1.28 1.56
N LEU A 48 7.32 -0.03 1.58
CA LEU A 48 6.32 -0.71 2.41
C LEU A 48 6.54 -0.46 3.91
N LYS A 49 7.79 -0.49 4.37
CA LYS A 49 8.14 -0.12 5.76
C LYS A 49 7.82 1.35 6.04
N LEU A 50 8.07 2.25 5.09
CA LEU A 50 7.75 3.68 5.23
C LEU A 50 6.24 3.89 5.39
N VAL A 51 5.39 3.24 4.58
CA VAL A 51 3.91 3.26 4.73
C VAL A 51 3.52 2.89 6.15
N LYS A 52 4.05 1.75 6.64
CA LYS A 52 3.74 1.26 7.99
C LYS A 52 4.13 2.24 9.09
N HIS A 53 5.25 2.95 8.93
CA HIS A 53 5.66 3.98 9.88
C HIS A 53 4.74 5.21 9.83
N LEU A 54 4.44 5.71 8.64
CA LEU A 54 3.57 6.88 8.47
C LEU A 54 2.16 6.60 9.03
N LEU A 55 1.57 5.43 8.74
CA LEU A 55 0.25 5.05 9.28
C LEU A 55 0.21 4.96 10.81
N LYS A 56 1.33 4.68 11.47
CA LYS A 56 1.44 4.70 12.93
C LYS A 56 1.60 6.11 13.50
N SER A 57 2.30 6.98 12.78
CA SER A 57 2.59 8.35 13.23
C SER A 57 1.43 9.31 13.06
N TYR A 58 0.49 9.03 12.14
CA TYR A 58 -0.73 9.84 11.92
C TYR A 58 -1.95 9.34 12.72
N LYS A 59 -1.80 8.30 13.55
CA LYS A 59 -2.78 7.84 14.54
C LYS A 59 -2.38 8.32 15.92
#